data_AF-A0A959CB58-F1
#
_entry.id   AF-A0A959CB58-F1
#
_cell.length_a   1.000
_cell.length_b   1.000
_cell.length_c   1.000
_cell.angle_alpha   90.00
_cell.angle_beta   90.00
_cell.angle_gamma   90.00
#
_symmetry.space_group_name_H-M   'P 1'
#
loop_
_entity.id
_entity.type
_entity.pdbx_description
1 polymer ?
#
loop_
_entity_poly.entity_id
_entity_poly.type
_entity_poly.pdbx_seq_one_letter_code
_entity_poly.pdbx_strand_id
1 'polypeptide(L)'
;MSHITIGVSCGDINGIGLEVILKALALKKAGKDFRIIIYGSTKVVAYHKNIITQENIQFHSIQTAQEAQPDRINIINCWPDNV
;
A
#
# COMPACT_ATOMS: atom_id res chain seq x y z
N MET A 1 1.05 16.07 16.22
CA MET A 1 2.17 15.12 16.23
C MET A 1 2.56 14.84 14.79
N SER A 2 3.84 14.87 14.44
CA SER A 2 4.30 14.49 13.10
C SER A 2 4.18 12.98 12.95
N HIS A 3 3.29 12.51 12.06
CA HIS A 3 3.21 11.09 11.72
C HIS A 3 4.48 10.67 10.99
N ILE A 4 5.13 9.61 11.46
CA ILE A 4 6.27 9.00 10.77
C ILE A 4 5.76 8.45 9.43
N THR A 5 6.48 8.76 8.36
CA THR A 5 6.20 8.25 7.02
C THR A 5 7.08 7.05 6.75
N ILE A 6 6.48 5.93 6.35
CA ILE A 6 7.17 4.66 6.11
C ILE A 6 6.90 4.24 4.66
N GLY A 7 7.98 4.09 3.90
CA GLY A 7 7.96 3.52 2.57
C GLY A 7 8.15 2.01 2.61
N VAL A 8 7.33 1.28 1.85
CA VAL A 8 7.40 -0.17 1.70
C VAL A 8 7.44 -0.51 0.22
N SER A 9 8.51 -1.14 -0.25
CA SER A 9 8.54 -1.69 -1.60
C SER A 9 7.72 -2.98 -1.66
N CYS A 10 7.00 -3.21 -2.76
CA CYS A 10 6.23 -4.44 -2.91
C CYS A 10 7.10 -5.69 -3.17
N GLY A 11 8.38 -5.49 -3.50
CA GLY A 11 9.30 -6.57 -3.87
C GLY A 11 8.97 -7.18 -5.23
N ASP A 12 9.26 -8.46 -5.40
CA ASP A 12 8.88 -9.23 -6.60
C ASP A 12 7.36 -9.42 -6.66
N ILE A 13 6.75 -8.99 -7.76
CA ILE A 13 5.31 -9.07 -8.01
C ILE A 13 4.80 -10.51 -8.08
N ASN A 14 5.66 -11.48 -8.42
CA ASN A 14 5.30 -12.90 -8.48
C ASN A 14 5.52 -13.60 -7.13
N GLY A 15 6.11 -12.91 -6.15
CA GLY A 15 6.30 -13.44 -4.80
C GLY A 15 5.09 -13.19 -3.89
N ILE A 16 5.21 -13.63 -2.64
CA ILE A 16 4.18 -13.44 -1.61
C ILE A 16 4.30 -12.11 -0.85
N GLY A 17 5.29 -11.28 -1.16
CA GLY A 17 5.62 -10.07 -0.39
C GLY A 17 4.44 -9.11 -0.28
N LEU A 18 3.75 -8.86 -1.39
CA LEU A 18 2.57 -8.01 -1.42
C LEU A 18 1.42 -8.57 -0.56
N GLU A 19 1.22 -9.88 -0.56
CA GLU A 19 0.22 -10.50 0.32
C GLU A 19 0.54 -10.30 1.80
N VAL A 20 1.80 -10.51 2.18
CA VAL A 20 2.26 -10.32 3.56
C VAL A 20 2.09 -8.87 4.00
N ILE A 21 2.46 -7.91 3.14
CA ILE A 21 2.29 -6.47 3.39
C ILE A 21 0.81 -6.16 3.63
N LEU A 22 -0.07 -6.57 2.73
CA LEU A 22 -1.50 -6.27 2.82
C LEU A 22 -2.15 -6.87 4.08
N LYS A 23 -1.83 -8.12 4.41
CA LYS A 23 -2.31 -8.77 5.65
C LYS A 23 -1.79 -8.06 6.91
N ALA A 24 -0.52 -7.66 6.93
CA ALA A 24 0.07 -6.96 8.06
C ALA A 24 -0.59 -5.58 8.30
N LEU A 25 -0.83 -4.83 7.22
CA LEU A 25 -1.48 -3.52 7.30
C LEU A 25 -2.94 -3.62 7.75
N ALA A 26 -3.67 -4.65 7.31
CA ALA A 26 -5.05 -4.92 7.73
C ALA A 26 -5.12 -5.25 9.23
N LEU A 27 -4.30 -6.19 9.70
CA LEU A 27 -4.31 -6.66 11.10
C LEU A 27 -4.00 -5.56 12.12
N LYS A 28 -3.12 -4.62 11.76
CA LYS A 28 -2.63 -3.60 12.70
C LYS A 28 -3.34 -2.26 12.59
N LYS A 29 -4.25 -2.08 11.62
CA LYS A 29 -4.80 -0.75 11.27
C LYS A 29 -3.68 0.30 11.14
N ALA A 30 -2.53 -0.13 10.59
CA ALA A 30 -1.26 0.61 10.69
C ALA A 30 -1.31 2.02 10.09
N GLY A 31 -2.27 2.28 9.19
CA GLY A 31 -2.54 3.62 8.66
C GLY A 31 -2.93 4.65 9.73
N LYS A 32 -3.41 4.23 10.90
CA LYS A 32 -3.79 5.14 12.01
C LYS A 32 -2.58 5.79 12.68
N ASP A 33 -1.54 5.01 12.89
CA ASP A 33 -0.35 5.47 13.61
C ASP A 33 0.70 6.04 12.65
N PHE A 34 0.75 5.54 11.42
CA PHE A 34 1.79 5.85 10.43
C PHE A 34 1.22 6.23 9.07
N ARG A 35 1.95 7.08 8.35
CA ARG A 35 1.72 7.32 6.91
C ARG A 35 2.44 6.23 6.12
N ILE A 36 1.72 5.19 5.74
CA ILE A 36 2.27 4.08 4.95
C ILE A 36 2.17 4.42 3.46
N ILE A 37 3.28 4.24 2.74
CA ILE A 37 3.36 4.35 1.28
C ILE A 37 3.87 3.03 0.73
N ILE A 38 3.05 2.37 -0.09
CA ILE A 38 3.47 1.21 -0.87
C ILE A 38 4.01 1.70 -2.21
N TYR A 39 5.24 1.33 -2.52
CA TYR A 39 5.87 1.56 -3.82
C TYR A 39 5.68 0.29 -4.66
N GLY A 40 4.82 0.37 -5.67
CA GLY A 40 4.46 -0.79 -6.49
C GLY A 40 3.47 -0.45 -7.62
N SER A 41 2.81 -1.44 -8.21
CA SER A 41 1.82 -1.22 -9.28
C SER A 41 0.45 -1.12 -8.65
N THR A 42 -0.22 0.02 -8.80
CA THR A 42 -1.58 0.21 -8.24
C THR A 42 -2.52 -0.91 -8.68
N LYS A 43 -2.39 -1.37 -9.93
CA LYS A 43 -3.18 -2.46 -10.51
C LYS A 43 -2.90 -3.81 -9.82
N VAL A 44 -1.63 -4.15 -9.62
CA VAL A 44 -1.24 -5.38 -8.93
C VAL A 44 -1.68 -5.36 -7.47
N VAL A 45 -1.51 -4.23 -6.77
CA VAL A 45 -2.00 -4.08 -5.38
C VAL A 45 -3.51 -4.24 -5.29
N ALA A 46 -4.27 -3.64 -6.21
CA ALA A 46 -5.72 -3.80 -6.25
C ALA A 46 -6.15 -5.25 -6.52
N TYR A 47 -5.47 -5.94 -7.43
CA TYR A 47 -5.71 -7.36 -7.73
C TYR A 47 -5.50 -8.23 -6.49
N HIS A 48 -4.35 -8.11 -5.83
CA HIS A 48 -4.04 -8.88 -4.62
C HIS A 48 -5.00 -8.56 -3.48
N LYS A 49 -5.37 -7.28 -3.26
CA LYS A 49 -6.37 -6.91 -2.26
C LYS A 49 -7.67 -7.69 -2.45
N ASN A 50 -8.19 -7.76 -3.68
CA ASN A 50 -9.46 -8.44 -3.96
C ASN A 50 -9.42 -9.94 -3.68
N ILE A 51 -8.24 -10.56 -3.73
CA ILE A 51 -8.06 -12.00 -3.48
C ILE A 51 -7.91 -12.28 -1.97
N ILE A 52 -7.24 -11.39 -1.24
CA ILE A 52 -6.71 -11.71 0.08
C ILE A 52 -7.64 -11.29 1.22
N THR A 53 -8.46 -10.27 1.03
CA THR A 53 -9.16 -9.61 2.15
C THR A 53 -10.63 -9.37 1.87
N GLN A 54 -11.50 -9.77 2.80
CA GLN A 54 -12.91 -9.37 2.87
C GLN A 54 -13.08 -7.93 3.40
N GLU A 55 -12.04 -7.35 4.00
CA GLU A 55 -12.05 -5.97 4.46
C GLU A 55 -11.92 -4.99 3.31
N ASN A 56 -12.69 -3.92 3.38
CA ASN A 56 -12.72 -2.89 2.37
C ASN A 56 -11.56 -1.91 2.55
N ILE A 57 -10.32 -2.39 2.37
CA ILE A 57 -9.11 -1.57 2.43
C ILE A 57 -9.15 -0.56 1.28
N GLN A 58 -9.20 0.73 1.59
CA GLN A 58 -9.14 1.79 0.58
C GLN A 58 -7.69 2.25 0.40
N PHE A 59 -7.19 2.13 -0.82
CA PHE A 59 -5.91 2.69 -1.20
C PHE A 59 -6.08 4.11 -1.72
N HIS A 60 -5.09 4.95 -1.43
CA HIS A 60 -5.03 6.33 -1.89
C HIS A 60 -3.79 6.48 -2.79
N SER A 61 -4.02 6.60 -4.10
CA SER A 61 -2.93 6.83 -5.04
C SER A 61 -2.41 8.26 -4.91
N ILE A 62 -1.09 8.39 -4.81
CA ILE A 62 -0.38 9.67 -4.70
C ILE A 62 0.77 9.71 -5.71
N GLN A 63 1.22 10.90 -6.08
CA GLN A 63 2.36 11.05 -7.00
C GLN A 63 3.69 11.17 -6.27
N THR A 64 3.69 11.81 -5.10
CA THR A 64 4.89 12.06 -4.30
C THR A 64 4.68 11.68 -2.84
N ALA A 65 5.74 11.37 -2.11
CA ALA A 65 5.65 10.93 -0.71
C ALA A 65 5.07 12.01 0.23
N GLN A 66 5.21 13.28 -0.14
CA GLN A 66 4.70 14.44 0.57
C GLN A 66 3.16 14.45 0.62
N GLU A 67 2.51 13.92 -0.41
CA GLU A 67 1.05 13.84 -0.54
C GLU A 67 0.42 12.72 0.31
N ALA A 68 1.22 11.88 0.96
CA ALA A 68 0.69 10.78 1.76
C ALA A 68 -0.33 11.28 2.79
N GLN A 69 -1.40 10.53 3.01
CA GLN A 69 -2.41 10.90 4.00
C GLN A 69 -2.36 9.93 5.19
N PRO A 70 -2.48 10.44 6.43
CA PRO A 70 -2.72 9.58 7.58
C PRO A 70 -4.06 8.87 7.45
N ASP A 71 -4.25 7.78 8.19
CA ASP A 71 -5.45 6.92 8.17
C ASP A 71 -5.74 6.28 6.80
N ARG A 72 -4.83 6.41 5.84
CA ARG A 72 -4.92 5.84 4.48
C ARG A 72 -3.68 5.00 4.20
N ILE A 73 -3.87 3.94 3.42
CA ILE A 73 -2.75 3.23 2.80
C ILE A 73 -2.49 3.93 1.48
N ASN A 74 -1.34 4.57 1.37
CA ASN A 74 -0.99 5.32 0.17
C ASN A 74 -0.22 4.42 -0.80
N ILE A 75 -0.36 4.68 -2.10
CA ILE A 75 0.37 3.96 -3.15
C ILE A 75 1.00 4.96 -4.11
N ILE A 76 2.30 4.81 -4.36
CA ILE A 76 2.98 5.45 -5.50
C ILE A 76 3.12 4.38 -6.57
N ASN A 77 2.54 4.66 -7.75
CA ASN A 77 2.65 3.77 -8.89
C ASN A 77 4.07 3.86 -9.48
N CYS A 78 4.85 2.78 -9.35
CA CYS A 78 6.25 2.75 -9.79
C CYS A 78 6.45 2.12 -11.17
N TRP A 79 5.39 1.60 -11.79
CA TRP A 79 5.45 0.94 -13.09
C TRP A 79 4.56 1.61 -14.13
N PRO A 80 4.97 1.59 -15.41
CA PRO A 80 4.08 1.96 -16.51
C PRO A 80 2.90 0.98 -16.61
N ASP A 81 1.82 1.39 -17.29
CA ASP A 81 0.53 0.69 -17.34
C ASP A 81 0.56 -0.76 -17.88
N ASN A 82 1.70 -1.21 -18.40
CA ASN A 82 1.88 -2.48 -19.10
C ASN A 82 2.32 -3.65 -18.19
N VAL A 83 2.32 -3.46 -16.87
CA VAL A 83 2.58 -4.54 -15.89
C VAL A 83 1.29 -5.24 -15.48
#